data_AF-A0A480A6A6-F1
#
_entry.id   AF-A0A480A6A6-F1
#
_cell.length_a   1.000
_cell.length_b   1.000
_cell.length_c   1.000
_cell.angle_alpha   90.00
_cell.angle_beta   90.00
_cell.angle_gamma   90.00
#
_symmetry.space_group_name_H-M   'P 1'
#
loop_
_entity.id
_entity.type
_entity.pdbx_description
1 polymer ?
#
loop_
_entity_poly.entity_id
_entity_poly.type
_entity_poly.pdbx_seq_one_letter_code
_entity_poly.pdbx_strand_id
1 'polypeptide(L)'
;MEQIPGQFDLINCVGVLHHLPDPIRGIQALAKKLAPGGLMHIFVYGELGRWEIQLMQKAIALLQGDKRGDYRDGVQVGRKIFASLPENNRLVKREKERWAMENQRDECFADMYVHPQETDYNIDTLFELIDASELDFVGFSNPGFWDLETLLGKAPELIERAGNLGDASGGLRQRQRYRLIELLNPEVTHYEFFLTRPPLTKYDWTDDNSLLAATPELNPCIDGFPSKCIFNYDYQIIKLSDAEFEFMQKCNGDAKIADIIKQTELDLNGVRKLIKQQLLLLTPEY
;
A
#
# COMPACT_ATOMS: atom_id res chain seq x y z
N MET A 1 15.54 -20.20 0.62
CA MET A 1 15.20 -19.69 1.97
C MET A 1 15.76 -20.55 3.10
N GLU A 2 15.64 -21.87 3.08
CA GLU A 2 16.07 -22.74 4.20
C GLU A 2 17.56 -22.62 4.56
N GLN A 3 18.41 -22.28 3.59
CA GLN A 3 19.86 -22.09 3.77
C GLN A 3 20.24 -20.74 4.40
N ILE A 4 19.31 -19.78 4.53
CA ILE A 4 19.59 -18.47 5.14
C ILE A 4 19.38 -18.62 6.65
N PRO A 5 20.41 -18.44 7.50
CA PRO A 5 20.27 -18.57 8.94
C PRO A 5 19.43 -17.44 9.55
N GLY A 6 18.77 -17.72 10.66
CA GLY A 6 18.05 -16.73 11.46
C GLY A 6 16.65 -16.35 10.95
N GLN A 7 16.09 -15.35 11.63
CA GLN A 7 14.84 -14.66 11.32
C GLN A 7 15.12 -13.16 11.22
N PHE A 8 14.21 -12.42 10.59
CA PHE A 8 14.36 -11.00 10.29
C PHE A 8 13.21 -10.18 10.86
N ASP A 9 13.52 -9.04 11.45
CA ASP A 9 12.52 -8.09 11.95
C ASP A 9 11.79 -7.36 10.80
N LEU A 10 12.44 -7.26 9.64
CA LEU A 10 11.87 -6.68 8.43
C LEU A 10 12.21 -7.53 7.20
N ILE A 11 11.19 -7.89 6.42
CA ILE A 11 11.33 -8.51 5.11
C ILE A 11 10.66 -7.58 4.07
N ASN A 12 11.44 -7.10 3.10
CA ASN A 12 10.91 -6.30 1.99
C ASN A 12 10.87 -7.13 0.70
N CYS A 13 9.68 -7.51 0.25
CA CYS A 13 9.44 -8.40 -0.88
C CYS A 13 8.59 -7.72 -1.96
N VAL A 14 9.22 -6.86 -2.75
CA VAL A 14 8.56 -6.02 -3.75
C VAL A 14 8.87 -6.52 -5.17
N GLY A 15 7.84 -6.73 -6.00
CA GLY A 15 8.07 -7.12 -7.40
C GLY A 15 8.53 -8.57 -7.60
N VAL A 16 8.21 -9.49 -6.66
CA VAL A 16 8.78 -10.85 -6.68
C VAL A 16 7.72 -11.95 -6.65
N LEU A 17 6.84 -11.99 -5.64
CA LEU A 17 5.98 -13.16 -5.38
C LEU A 17 5.06 -13.53 -6.55
N HIS A 18 4.50 -12.53 -7.24
CA HIS A 18 3.61 -12.72 -8.38
C HIS A 18 4.29 -13.26 -9.64
N HIS A 19 5.63 -13.24 -9.69
CA HIS A 19 6.42 -13.84 -10.76
C HIS A 19 6.89 -15.27 -10.47
N LEU A 20 6.55 -15.80 -9.29
CA LEU A 20 6.88 -17.19 -8.96
C LEU A 20 5.92 -18.15 -9.68
N PRO A 21 6.40 -19.36 -10.04
CA PRO A 21 5.53 -20.43 -10.52
C PRO A 21 4.56 -20.93 -9.43
N ASP A 22 4.93 -20.74 -8.16
CA ASP A 22 4.11 -21.06 -6.98
C ASP A 22 4.25 -19.93 -5.94
N PRO A 23 3.44 -18.86 -6.05
CA PRO A 23 3.46 -17.73 -5.13
C PRO A 23 3.14 -18.13 -3.68
N ILE A 24 2.26 -19.13 -3.48
CA ILE A 24 1.85 -19.64 -2.17
C ILE A 24 3.04 -20.26 -1.44
N ARG A 25 3.78 -21.14 -2.11
CA ARG A 25 5.02 -21.70 -1.54
C ARG A 25 6.06 -20.61 -1.28
N GLY A 26 6.11 -19.59 -2.15
CA GLY A 26 6.97 -18.42 -1.97
C GLY A 26 6.70 -17.67 -0.68
N ILE A 27 5.45 -17.26 -0.45
CA ILE A 27 5.07 -16.49 0.74
C ILE A 27 5.23 -17.33 2.02
N GLN A 28 4.91 -18.62 1.99
CA GLN A 28 5.15 -19.54 3.12
C GLN A 28 6.63 -19.66 3.49
N ALA A 29 7.52 -19.70 2.49
CA ALA A 29 8.95 -19.76 2.73
C ALA A 29 9.49 -18.46 3.35
N LEU A 30 8.96 -17.30 2.95
CA LEU A 30 9.28 -16.01 3.56
C LEU A 30 8.70 -15.90 4.98
N ALA A 31 7.45 -16.31 5.17
CA ALA A 31 6.74 -16.23 6.44
C ALA A 31 7.53 -16.93 7.55
N LYS A 32 8.13 -18.10 7.27
CA LYS A 32 9.00 -18.84 8.20
C LYS A 32 10.23 -18.05 8.68
N LYS A 33 10.68 -17.07 7.90
CA LYS A 33 11.86 -16.23 8.19
C LYS A 33 11.54 -14.91 8.86
N LEU A 34 10.27 -14.55 9.01
CA LEU A 34 9.88 -13.35 9.76
C LEU A 34 10.04 -13.60 11.26
N ALA A 35 10.68 -12.70 12.01
CA ALA A 35 10.75 -12.80 13.47
C ALA A 35 9.36 -12.51 14.09
N PRO A 36 9.03 -13.03 15.29
CA PRO A 36 7.85 -12.56 16.03
C PRO A 36 7.90 -11.04 16.23
N GLY A 37 6.79 -10.35 15.96
CA GLY A 37 6.69 -8.89 15.92
C GLY A 37 7.28 -8.23 14.67
N GLY A 38 7.94 -8.99 13.79
CA GLY A 38 8.51 -8.48 12.56
C GLY A 38 7.46 -8.08 11.53
N LEU A 39 7.86 -7.24 10.58
CA LEU A 39 7.02 -6.77 9.47
C LEU A 39 7.50 -7.34 8.14
N MET A 40 6.56 -7.75 7.31
CA MET A 40 6.81 -8.13 5.92
C MET A 40 6.05 -7.21 4.99
N HIS A 41 6.79 -6.45 4.20
CA HIS A 41 6.26 -5.58 3.16
C HIS A 41 6.20 -6.33 1.84
N ILE A 42 5.01 -6.36 1.21
CA ILE A 42 4.77 -7.11 -0.01
C ILE A 42 4.16 -6.20 -1.07
N PHE A 43 4.66 -6.32 -2.30
CA PHE A 43 4.05 -5.75 -3.50
C PHE A 43 3.70 -6.86 -4.49
N VAL A 44 2.44 -6.91 -4.94
CA VAL A 44 1.96 -7.81 -6.01
C VAL A 44 1.04 -7.09 -6.97
N TYR A 45 0.95 -7.58 -8.20
CA TYR A 45 0.12 -6.96 -9.23
C TYR A 45 -1.38 -7.16 -9.02
N GLY A 46 -2.15 -6.14 -9.43
CA GLY A 46 -3.60 -6.09 -9.33
C GLY A 46 -4.29 -6.34 -10.66
N GLU A 47 -5.26 -7.26 -10.67
CA GLU A 47 -6.01 -7.73 -11.83
C GLU A 47 -6.76 -6.59 -12.51
N LEU A 48 -7.57 -5.83 -11.77
CA LEU A 48 -8.48 -4.86 -12.36
C LEU A 48 -7.76 -3.68 -13.01
N GLY A 49 -6.77 -3.07 -12.33
CA GLY A 49 -6.04 -1.94 -12.90
C GLY A 49 -5.07 -2.32 -14.02
N ARG A 50 -4.71 -3.60 -14.13
CA ARG A 50 -3.82 -4.14 -15.17
C ARG A 50 -4.54 -4.92 -16.27
N TRP A 51 -5.87 -4.97 -16.26
CA TRP A 51 -6.62 -5.78 -17.22
C TRP A 51 -6.30 -5.40 -18.70
N GLU A 52 -6.03 -4.14 -19.04
CA GLU A 52 -5.54 -3.76 -20.38
C GLU A 52 -4.17 -4.37 -20.71
N ILE A 53 -3.28 -4.47 -19.71
CA ILE A 53 -1.96 -5.10 -19.85
C ILE A 53 -2.13 -6.58 -20.15
N GLN A 54 -2.95 -7.28 -19.38
CA GLN A 54 -3.25 -8.70 -19.61
C GLN A 54 -3.81 -8.95 -21.03
N LEU A 55 -4.68 -8.07 -21.53
CA LEU A 55 -5.21 -8.18 -22.88
C LEU A 55 -4.10 -8.04 -23.93
N MET A 56 -3.19 -7.07 -23.75
CA MET A 56 -2.06 -6.87 -24.65
C MET A 56 -1.06 -8.03 -24.60
N GLN A 57 -0.72 -8.53 -23.40
CA GLN A 57 0.13 -9.71 -23.21
C GLN A 57 -0.44 -10.93 -23.97
N LYS A 58 -1.75 -11.20 -23.83
CA LYS A 58 -2.44 -12.29 -24.55
C LYS A 58 -2.41 -12.07 -26.06
N ALA A 59 -2.62 -10.84 -26.53
CA ALA A 59 -2.58 -10.52 -27.96
C ALA A 59 -1.17 -10.71 -28.56
N ILE A 60 -0.13 -10.26 -27.87
CA ILE A 60 1.27 -10.48 -28.27
C ILE A 60 1.56 -11.97 -28.33
N ALA A 61 1.24 -12.72 -27.27
CA ALA A 61 1.50 -14.17 -27.23
C ALA A 61 0.83 -14.93 -28.39
N LEU A 62 -0.39 -14.55 -28.79
CA LEU A 62 -1.08 -15.12 -29.95
C LEU A 62 -0.34 -14.83 -31.27
N LEU A 63 0.18 -13.61 -31.43
CA LEU A 63 0.88 -13.18 -32.64
C LEU A 63 2.34 -13.65 -32.71
N GLN A 64 2.96 -13.97 -31.58
CA GLN A 64 4.26 -14.62 -31.54
C GLN A 64 4.22 -16.06 -32.05
N GLY A 65 3.10 -16.77 -31.86
CA GLY A 65 2.95 -18.17 -32.27
C GLY A 65 4.10 -19.04 -31.74
N ASP A 66 4.82 -19.70 -32.65
CA ASP A 66 5.96 -20.57 -32.31
C ASP A 66 7.16 -19.84 -31.67
N LYS A 67 7.18 -18.50 -31.72
CA LYS A 67 8.22 -17.67 -31.08
C LYS A 67 7.88 -17.22 -29.66
N ARG A 68 6.79 -17.74 -29.07
CA ARG A 68 6.39 -17.36 -27.72
C ARG A 68 7.54 -17.58 -26.73
N GLY A 69 7.85 -16.54 -25.95
CA GLY A 69 8.99 -16.51 -25.04
C GLY A 69 10.25 -15.85 -25.62
N ASP A 70 10.30 -15.54 -26.91
CA ASP A 70 11.31 -14.63 -27.47
C ASP A 70 10.94 -13.19 -27.14
N TYR A 71 11.61 -12.61 -26.14
CA TYR A 71 11.34 -11.25 -25.69
C TYR A 71 11.57 -10.20 -26.79
N ARG A 72 12.57 -10.39 -27.66
CA ARG A 72 12.88 -9.40 -28.71
C ARG A 72 11.80 -9.38 -29.76
N ASP A 73 11.34 -10.56 -30.17
CA ASP A 73 10.20 -10.69 -31.08
C ASP A 73 8.93 -10.11 -30.46
N GLY A 74 8.65 -10.42 -29.18
CA GLY A 74 7.46 -9.95 -28.47
C GLY A 74 7.41 -8.43 -28.33
N VAL A 75 8.53 -7.77 -28.02
CA VAL A 75 8.62 -6.30 -28.00
C VAL A 75 8.32 -5.72 -29.38
N GLN A 76 8.91 -6.28 -30.44
CA GLN A 76 8.67 -5.81 -31.81
C GLN A 76 7.21 -5.99 -32.24
N VAL A 77 6.61 -7.13 -31.91
CA VAL A 77 5.20 -7.43 -32.16
C VAL A 77 4.31 -6.45 -31.38
N GLY A 78 4.51 -6.30 -30.08
CA GLY A 78 3.74 -5.40 -29.23
C GLY A 78 3.76 -3.95 -29.70
N ARG A 79 4.95 -3.42 -30.03
CA ARG A 79 5.08 -2.06 -30.57
C ARG A 79 4.35 -1.91 -31.90
N LYS A 80 4.41 -2.91 -32.79
CA LYS A 80 3.65 -2.91 -34.05
C LYS A 80 2.14 -2.94 -33.81
N ILE A 81 1.66 -3.69 -32.83
CA ILE A 81 0.23 -3.70 -32.45
C ILE A 81 -0.20 -2.30 -32.03
N PHE A 82 0.49 -1.68 -31.06
CA PHE A 82 0.15 -0.34 -30.59
C PHE A 82 0.20 0.72 -31.70
N ALA A 83 1.17 0.62 -32.61
CA ALA A 83 1.27 1.54 -33.76
C ALA A 83 0.18 1.32 -34.81
N SER A 84 -0.42 0.14 -34.89
CA SER A 84 -1.43 -0.21 -35.90
C SER A 84 -2.87 -0.06 -35.42
N LEU A 85 -3.10 -0.13 -34.11
CA LEU A 85 -4.43 0.00 -33.53
C LEU A 85 -4.98 1.43 -33.74
N PRO A 86 -6.31 1.58 -33.93
CA PRO A 86 -6.94 2.89 -34.01
C PRO A 86 -6.63 3.77 -32.79
N GLU A 87 -6.47 5.07 -32.96
CA GLU A 87 -6.13 6.00 -31.87
C GLU A 87 -7.16 5.99 -30.74
N ASN A 88 -8.42 5.71 -31.05
CA ASN A 88 -9.50 5.63 -30.06
C ASN A 88 -9.62 4.27 -29.36
N ASN A 89 -8.78 3.28 -29.72
CA ASN A 89 -8.74 1.98 -29.06
C ASN A 89 -8.40 2.13 -27.58
N ARG A 90 -9.13 1.43 -26.70
CA ARG A 90 -8.97 1.54 -25.24
C ARG A 90 -7.55 1.20 -24.76
N LEU A 91 -6.91 0.17 -25.34
CA LEU A 91 -5.54 -0.22 -24.97
C LEU A 91 -4.54 0.88 -25.34
N VAL A 92 -4.69 1.49 -26.53
CA VAL A 92 -3.84 2.60 -26.98
C VAL A 92 -4.00 3.82 -26.09
N LYS A 93 -5.23 4.19 -25.73
CA LYS A 93 -5.48 5.33 -24.84
C LYS A 93 -4.83 5.11 -23.48
N ARG A 94 -5.07 3.95 -22.87
CA ARG A 94 -4.54 3.63 -21.54
C ARG A 94 -3.02 3.61 -21.52
N GLU A 95 -2.39 3.01 -22.53
CA GLU A 95 -0.95 3.03 -22.72
C GLU A 95 -0.41 4.47 -22.76
N LYS A 96 -1.04 5.35 -23.54
CA LYS A 96 -0.64 6.75 -23.65
C LYS A 96 -0.83 7.54 -22.36
N GLU A 97 -1.93 7.30 -21.66
CA GLU A 97 -2.29 8.05 -20.44
C GLU A 97 -1.46 7.64 -19.24
N ARG A 98 -1.12 6.36 -19.12
CA ARG A 98 -0.57 5.80 -17.88
C ARG A 98 0.86 5.25 -17.98
N TRP A 99 1.27 4.76 -19.15
CA TRP A 99 2.46 3.91 -19.28
C TRP A 99 3.49 4.40 -20.30
N ALA A 100 3.18 5.50 -21.00
CA ALA A 100 3.99 5.98 -22.12
C ALA A 100 5.41 6.42 -21.71
N MET A 101 5.61 6.79 -20.45
CA MET A 101 6.92 7.19 -19.94
C MET A 101 7.76 5.97 -19.59
N GLU A 102 7.13 4.94 -19.03
CA GLU A 102 7.76 3.70 -18.59
C GLU A 102 8.19 2.82 -19.79
N ASN A 103 7.37 2.73 -20.83
CA ASN A 103 7.53 1.78 -21.94
C ASN A 103 8.43 2.24 -23.10
N GLN A 104 9.17 3.32 -22.93
CA GLN A 104 10.08 3.80 -23.97
C GLN A 104 11.24 2.82 -24.19
N ARG A 105 11.73 2.20 -23.11
CA ARG A 105 12.80 1.21 -23.14
C ARG A 105 12.25 -0.19 -23.41
N ASP A 106 12.99 -0.99 -24.16
CA ASP A 106 12.55 -2.33 -24.57
C ASP A 106 12.44 -3.28 -23.38
N GLU A 107 13.32 -3.16 -22.39
CA GLU A 107 13.29 -3.92 -21.15
C GLU A 107 12.05 -3.62 -20.30
N CYS A 108 11.61 -2.36 -20.24
CA CYS A 108 10.40 -1.97 -19.52
C CYS A 108 9.14 -2.44 -20.27
N PHE A 109 9.14 -2.31 -21.61
CA PHE A 109 8.07 -2.85 -22.44
C PHE A 109 7.99 -4.38 -22.31
N ALA A 110 9.14 -5.07 -22.31
CA ALA A 110 9.21 -6.52 -22.14
C ALA A 110 8.69 -6.94 -20.77
N ASP A 111 9.11 -6.24 -19.70
CA ASP A 111 8.66 -6.49 -18.35
C ASP A 111 7.14 -6.32 -18.20
N MET A 112 6.55 -5.32 -18.84
CA MET A 112 5.11 -5.12 -18.73
C MET A 112 4.28 -6.03 -19.66
N TYR A 113 4.69 -6.20 -20.92
CA TYR A 113 3.84 -6.80 -21.95
C TYR A 113 4.28 -8.17 -22.47
N VAL A 114 5.47 -8.63 -22.10
CA VAL A 114 6.07 -9.87 -22.62
C VAL A 114 6.55 -10.80 -21.48
N HIS A 115 6.24 -10.47 -20.23
CA HIS A 115 6.67 -11.26 -19.09
C HIS A 115 5.98 -12.65 -19.09
N PRO A 116 6.72 -13.76 -18.92
CA PRO A 116 6.18 -15.11 -19.15
C PRO A 116 5.39 -15.67 -17.97
N GLN A 117 5.61 -15.14 -16.76
CA GLN A 117 5.08 -15.65 -15.51
C GLN A 117 4.56 -14.49 -14.66
N GLU A 118 3.26 -14.29 -14.64
CA GLU A 118 2.61 -13.23 -13.88
C GLU A 118 1.32 -13.77 -13.28
N THR A 119 1.15 -13.57 -11.97
CA THR A 119 -0.10 -13.82 -11.26
C THR A 119 -0.66 -12.49 -10.80
N ASP A 120 -1.80 -12.11 -11.37
CA ASP A 120 -2.53 -10.92 -10.94
C ASP A 120 -3.55 -11.29 -9.86
N TYR A 121 -3.67 -10.42 -8.87
CA TYR A 121 -4.56 -10.62 -7.73
C TYR A 121 -5.76 -9.67 -7.82
N ASN A 122 -6.91 -10.13 -7.33
CA ASN A 122 -7.96 -9.23 -6.85
C ASN A 122 -8.02 -9.35 -5.32
N ILE A 123 -8.87 -8.60 -4.63
CA ILE A 123 -8.94 -8.67 -3.16
C ILE A 123 -9.20 -10.10 -2.66
N ASP A 124 -10.02 -10.89 -3.35
CA ASP A 124 -10.35 -12.25 -2.90
C ASP A 124 -9.10 -13.16 -2.99
N THR A 125 -8.45 -13.23 -4.16
CA THR A 125 -7.25 -14.06 -4.36
C THR A 125 -6.02 -13.52 -3.61
N LEU A 126 -5.96 -12.21 -3.36
CA LEU A 126 -4.94 -11.61 -2.52
C LEU A 126 -5.04 -12.13 -1.08
N PHE A 127 -6.26 -12.18 -0.52
CA PHE A 127 -6.44 -12.70 0.83
C PHE A 127 -6.22 -14.22 0.91
N GLU A 128 -6.43 -14.98 -0.17
CA GLU A 128 -5.97 -16.38 -0.23
C GLU A 128 -4.44 -16.50 -0.09
N LEU A 129 -3.68 -15.63 -0.79
CA LEU A 129 -2.22 -15.58 -0.65
C LEU A 129 -1.80 -15.20 0.77
N ILE A 130 -2.46 -14.20 1.36
CA ILE A 130 -2.19 -13.73 2.72
C ILE A 130 -2.48 -14.84 3.73
N ASP A 131 -3.64 -15.49 3.65
CA ASP A 131 -4.03 -16.55 4.57
C ASP A 131 -3.07 -17.73 4.51
N ALA A 132 -2.60 -18.08 3.31
CA ALA A 132 -1.63 -19.16 3.14
C ALA A 132 -0.27 -18.89 3.80
N SER A 133 0.04 -17.63 4.13
CA SER A 133 1.26 -17.26 4.86
C SER A 133 1.18 -17.54 6.36
N GLU A 134 -0.04 -17.70 6.91
CA GLU A 134 -0.32 -17.79 8.35
C GLU A 134 0.16 -16.56 9.16
N LEU A 135 0.36 -15.41 8.49
CA LEU A 135 0.69 -14.13 9.11
C LEU A 135 -0.56 -13.26 9.23
N ASP A 136 -0.52 -12.33 10.19
CA ASP A 136 -1.60 -11.36 10.38
C ASP A 136 -1.48 -10.21 9.37
N PHE A 137 -2.58 -9.87 8.72
CA PHE A 137 -2.66 -8.68 7.88
C PHE A 137 -2.63 -7.41 8.75
N VAL A 138 -1.63 -6.55 8.51
CA VAL A 138 -1.49 -5.28 9.23
C VAL A 138 -2.28 -4.18 8.54
N GLY A 139 -2.19 -4.09 7.22
CA GLY A 139 -2.83 -3.04 6.43
C GLY A 139 -2.13 -2.82 5.08
N PHE A 140 -2.81 -2.11 4.18
CA PHE A 140 -2.20 -1.59 2.95
C PHE A 140 -1.29 -0.39 3.25
N SER A 141 -0.25 -0.18 2.44
CA SER A 141 0.68 0.95 2.57
C SER A 141 0.01 2.31 2.30
N ASN A 142 -1.06 2.31 1.50
CA ASN A 142 -1.81 3.49 1.07
C ASN A 142 -3.24 3.51 1.64
N PRO A 143 -3.44 3.59 2.97
CA PRO A 143 -4.75 3.40 3.60
C PRO A 143 -5.84 4.37 3.08
N GLY A 144 -5.47 5.57 2.60
CA GLY A 144 -6.40 6.53 2.01
C GLY A 144 -7.09 6.05 0.74
N PHE A 145 -6.43 5.20 -0.07
CA PHE A 145 -7.07 4.56 -1.24
C PHE A 145 -8.24 3.67 -0.82
N TRP A 146 -8.14 3.09 0.38
CA TRP A 146 -9.10 2.15 0.94
C TRP A 146 -10.17 2.81 1.82
N ASP A 147 -10.34 4.13 1.70
CA ASP A 147 -11.40 4.86 2.38
C ASP A 147 -12.66 4.94 1.51
N LEU A 148 -13.67 4.12 1.85
CA LEU A 148 -14.95 4.08 1.16
C LEU A 148 -15.69 5.43 1.16
N GLU A 149 -15.48 6.29 2.15
CA GLU A 149 -16.11 7.61 2.21
C GLU A 149 -15.73 8.49 1.01
N THR A 150 -14.53 8.32 0.48
CA THR A 150 -14.06 9.05 -0.71
C THR A 150 -14.86 8.71 -1.97
N LEU A 151 -15.45 7.51 -2.01
CA LEU A 151 -16.22 7.01 -3.16
C LEU A 151 -17.72 7.21 -2.97
N LEU A 152 -18.24 6.89 -1.78
CA LEU A 152 -19.69 6.82 -1.50
C LEU A 152 -20.18 7.81 -0.44
N GLY A 153 -19.35 8.69 0.10
CA GLY A 153 -19.74 9.61 1.18
C GLY A 153 -20.85 10.61 0.82
N LYS A 154 -21.18 10.76 -0.47
CA LYS A 154 -22.35 11.53 -0.94
C LYS A 154 -23.69 10.81 -0.72
N ALA A 155 -23.65 9.53 -0.37
CA ALA A 155 -24.80 8.65 -0.17
C ALA A 155 -24.65 7.90 1.17
N PRO A 156 -24.94 8.56 2.32
CA PRO A 156 -24.74 7.98 3.65
C PRO A 156 -25.44 6.63 3.86
N GLU A 157 -26.58 6.41 3.20
CA GLU A 157 -27.31 5.14 3.24
C GLU A 157 -26.52 3.98 2.60
N LEU A 158 -25.66 4.24 1.62
CA LEU A 158 -24.78 3.23 1.05
C LEU A 158 -23.59 2.94 1.97
N ILE A 159 -23.08 3.94 2.68
CA ILE A 159 -22.06 3.76 3.72
C ILE A 159 -22.61 2.92 4.87
N GLU A 160 -23.83 3.19 5.32
CA GLU A 160 -24.52 2.39 6.34
C GLU A 160 -24.68 0.93 5.89
N ARG A 161 -25.11 0.71 4.64
CA ARG A 161 -25.19 -0.64 4.05
C ARG A 161 -23.83 -1.32 3.99
N ALA A 162 -22.77 -0.60 3.64
CA ALA A 162 -21.42 -1.12 3.63
C ALA A 162 -20.91 -1.48 5.04
N GLY A 163 -21.35 -0.76 6.08
CA GLY A 163 -21.09 -1.09 7.48
C GLY A 163 -21.67 -2.46 7.90
N ASN A 164 -22.69 -2.94 7.19
CA ASN A 164 -23.34 -4.23 7.40
C ASN A 164 -22.77 -5.36 6.52
N LEU A 165 -21.69 -5.13 5.76
CA LEU A 165 -21.01 -6.20 5.03
C LEU A 165 -20.37 -7.22 6.00
N GLY A 166 -20.17 -8.45 5.52
CA GLY A 166 -19.63 -9.59 6.28
C GLY A 166 -20.73 -10.47 6.88
N ASP A 167 -20.34 -11.67 7.33
CA ASP A 167 -21.20 -12.50 8.17
C ASP A 167 -21.01 -12.15 9.67
N ALA A 168 -21.65 -12.89 10.56
CA ALA A 168 -21.56 -12.67 12.01
C ALA A 168 -20.13 -12.84 12.59
N SER A 169 -19.18 -13.38 11.82
CA SER A 169 -17.76 -13.46 12.17
C SER A 169 -17.04 -12.24 11.60
N GLY A 170 -16.81 -11.23 12.44
CA GLY A 170 -16.36 -9.88 12.04
C GLY A 170 -15.10 -9.77 11.15
N GLY A 171 -14.33 -10.85 10.94
CA GLY A 171 -13.18 -10.87 10.03
C GLY A 171 -13.54 -10.76 8.53
N LEU A 172 -14.70 -11.29 8.11
CA LEU A 172 -15.13 -11.24 6.70
C LEU A 172 -15.63 -9.85 6.26
N ARG A 173 -16.00 -8.99 7.22
CA ARG A 173 -16.48 -7.63 6.95
C ARG A 173 -15.42 -6.74 6.30
N GLN A 174 -14.18 -6.79 6.79
CA GLN A 174 -13.11 -5.93 6.30
C GLN A 174 -12.71 -6.29 4.86
N ARG A 175 -12.60 -7.58 4.55
CA ARG A 175 -12.26 -8.07 3.20
C ARG A 175 -13.32 -7.67 2.18
N GLN A 176 -14.60 -7.83 2.51
CA GLN A 176 -15.69 -7.39 1.63
C GLN A 176 -15.70 -5.87 1.42
N ARG A 177 -15.34 -5.08 2.43
CA ARG A 177 -15.18 -3.63 2.27
C ARG A 177 -14.03 -3.31 1.29
N TYR A 178 -12.88 -3.95 1.41
CA TYR A 178 -11.79 -3.79 0.44
C TYR A 178 -12.22 -4.22 -0.97
N ARG A 179 -12.94 -5.33 -1.10
CA ARG A 179 -13.45 -5.80 -2.38
C ARG A 179 -14.44 -4.82 -3.00
N LEU A 180 -15.34 -4.24 -2.21
CA LEU A 180 -16.26 -3.21 -2.67
C LEU A 180 -15.49 -1.97 -3.19
N ILE A 181 -14.47 -1.53 -2.47
CA ILE A 181 -13.64 -0.40 -2.88
C ILE A 181 -12.91 -0.71 -4.18
N GLU A 182 -12.28 -1.89 -4.30
CA GLU A 182 -11.59 -2.34 -5.51
C GLU A 182 -12.52 -2.34 -6.73
N LEU A 183 -13.77 -2.80 -6.57
CA LEU A 183 -14.77 -2.82 -7.64
C LEU A 183 -15.24 -1.42 -8.06
N LEU A 184 -15.33 -0.48 -7.10
CA LEU A 184 -15.76 0.90 -7.35
C LEU A 184 -14.60 1.81 -7.80
N ASN A 185 -13.36 1.39 -7.55
CA ASN A 185 -12.13 2.08 -7.93
C ASN A 185 -11.14 1.11 -8.59
N PRO A 186 -11.41 0.67 -9.83
CA PRO A 186 -10.63 -0.38 -10.51
C PRO A 186 -9.27 0.10 -11.03
N GLU A 187 -8.76 1.24 -10.55
CA GLU A 187 -7.50 1.83 -11.01
C GLU A 187 -6.25 1.20 -10.34
N VAL A 188 -6.45 0.37 -9.30
CA VAL A 188 -5.37 -0.30 -8.55
C VAL A 188 -4.61 -1.27 -9.44
N THR A 189 -3.36 -0.92 -9.78
CA THR A 189 -2.48 -1.79 -10.59
C THR A 189 -1.62 -2.72 -9.76
N HIS A 190 -1.55 -2.49 -8.46
CA HIS A 190 -0.78 -3.30 -7.55
C HIS A 190 -1.31 -3.13 -6.14
N TYR A 191 -1.11 -4.16 -5.33
CA TYR A 191 -1.32 -4.14 -3.90
C TYR A 191 0.02 -4.02 -3.22
N GLU A 192 0.09 -3.09 -2.28
CA GLU A 192 1.23 -2.92 -1.40
C GLU A 192 0.74 -2.95 0.04
N PHE A 193 1.24 -3.90 0.84
CA PHE A 193 0.70 -4.19 2.16
C PHE A 193 1.73 -4.79 3.11
N PHE A 194 1.37 -4.77 4.39
CA PHE A 194 2.19 -5.28 5.48
C PHE A 194 1.54 -6.49 6.13
N LEU A 195 2.34 -7.53 6.36
CA LEU A 195 2.02 -8.67 7.21
C LEU A 195 2.90 -8.67 8.44
N THR A 196 2.45 -9.32 9.51
CA THR A 196 3.25 -9.50 10.73
C THR A 196 3.13 -10.91 11.26
N ARG A 197 4.21 -11.39 11.91
CA ARG A 197 4.11 -12.58 12.75
C ARG A 197 3.73 -12.13 14.15
N PRO A 198 2.56 -12.49 14.70
CA PRO A 198 2.19 -12.05 16.04
C PRO A 198 3.17 -12.54 17.11
N PRO A 199 3.29 -11.79 18.23
CA PRO A 199 2.57 -10.55 18.54
C PRO A 199 3.23 -9.31 17.92
N LEU A 200 2.44 -8.44 17.28
CA LEU A 200 2.85 -7.07 16.95
C LEU A 200 2.24 -6.13 17.98
N THR A 201 3.09 -5.48 18.79
CA THR A 201 2.64 -4.51 19.77
C THR A 201 2.08 -3.27 19.06
N LYS A 202 0.82 -2.92 19.36
CA LYS A 202 0.16 -1.71 18.88
C LYS A 202 -0.22 -0.85 20.08
N TYR A 203 0.05 0.44 20.00
CA TYR A 203 -0.32 1.41 21.02
C TYR A 203 -1.52 2.23 20.54
N ASP A 204 -2.53 2.34 21.41
CA ASP A 204 -3.67 3.22 21.20
C ASP A 204 -3.50 4.47 22.07
N TRP A 205 -3.65 5.63 21.44
CA TRP A 205 -3.50 6.94 22.07
C TRP A 205 -4.86 7.59 22.38
N THR A 206 -5.94 6.80 22.40
CA THR A 206 -7.27 7.27 22.82
C THR A 206 -7.34 7.63 24.29
N ASP A 207 -6.63 6.90 25.16
CA ASP A 207 -6.55 7.21 26.59
C ASP A 207 -5.65 8.43 26.85
N ASP A 208 -6.18 9.42 27.57
CA ASP A 208 -5.49 10.68 27.87
C ASP A 208 -4.24 10.46 28.73
N ASN A 209 -4.27 9.53 29.69
CA ASN A 209 -3.11 9.30 30.57
C ASN A 209 -1.95 8.69 29.79
N SER A 210 -2.25 7.71 28.93
CA SER A 210 -1.28 7.06 28.04
C SER A 210 -0.68 8.07 27.05
N LEU A 211 -1.51 8.95 26.47
CA LEU A 211 -1.04 10.00 25.59
C LEU A 211 -0.16 11.02 26.32
N LEU A 212 -0.56 11.47 27.51
CA LEU A 212 0.21 12.42 28.32
C LEU A 212 1.58 11.86 28.74
N ALA A 213 1.66 10.56 29.00
CA ALA A 213 2.89 9.87 29.40
C ALA A 213 3.88 9.64 28.25
N ALA A 214 3.40 9.64 27.00
CA ALA A 214 4.24 9.37 25.83
C ALA A 214 5.23 10.49 25.52
N THR A 215 6.36 10.10 24.93
CA THR A 215 7.41 10.99 24.44
C THR A 215 7.24 11.19 22.94
N PRO A 216 6.95 12.41 22.45
CA PRO A 216 6.79 12.69 21.04
C PRO A 216 8.13 13.07 20.39
N GLU A 217 8.32 12.60 19.17
CA GLU A 217 9.35 13.04 18.24
C GLU A 217 8.70 13.43 16.91
N LEU A 218 9.35 14.33 16.16
CA LEU A 218 8.92 14.63 14.80
C LEU A 218 9.03 13.38 13.94
N ASN A 219 8.01 13.11 13.13
CA ASN A 219 8.10 12.02 12.16
C ASN A 219 9.23 12.32 11.16
N PRO A 220 10.26 11.45 11.01
CA PRO A 220 11.41 11.69 10.14
C PRO A 220 11.05 11.80 8.66
N CYS A 221 9.82 11.42 8.27
CA CYS A 221 9.32 11.52 6.91
C CYS A 221 8.58 12.84 6.60
N ILE A 222 8.51 13.80 7.53
CA ILE A 222 8.04 15.16 7.20
C ILE A 222 9.15 15.95 6.50
N ASP A 223 8.77 16.88 5.62
CA ASP A 223 9.72 17.76 4.93
C ASP A 223 9.32 19.24 5.08
N GLY A 224 10.34 20.11 5.16
CA GLY A 224 10.18 21.56 5.30
C GLY A 224 10.07 22.10 6.73
N PHE A 225 10.12 21.26 7.77
CA PHE A 225 10.20 21.74 9.16
C PHE A 225 11.64 22.23 9.48
N PRO A 226 11.85 23.38 10.17
CA PRO A 226 10.87 24.25 10.83
C PRO A 226 10.23 25.28 9.89
N SER A 227 8.93 25.09 9.61
CA SER A 227 8.04 26.01 8.88
C SER A 227 6.60 25.73 9.32
N LYS A 228 5.69 26.69 9.16
CA LYS A 228 4.24 26.47 9.33
C LYS A 228 3.58 25.83 8.11
N CYS A 229 4.29 25.76 6.99
CA CYS A 229 3.86 25.10 5.77
C CYS A 229 4.87 23.99 5.45
N ILE A 230 4.46 22.74 5.66
CA ILE A 230 5.31 21.55 5.54
C ILE A 230 4.63 20.48 4.69
N PHE A 231 5.38 19.46 4.33
CA PHE A 231 4.86 18.22 3.75
C PHE A 231 4.80 17.13 4.83
N ASN A 232 3.70 16.38 4.88
CA ASN A 232 3.64 15.14 5.68
C ASN A 232 4.34 13.97 4.94
N TYR A 233 4.29 12.77 5.53
CA TYR A 233 4.90 11.55 4.98
C TYR A 233 4.43 11.17 3.56
N ASP A 234 3.26 11.67 3.14
CA ASP A 234 2.64 11.40 1.83
C ASP A 234 2.74 12.63 0.91
N TYR A 235 3.68 13.54 1.18
CA TYR A 235 3.90 14.79 0.43
C TYR A 235 2.66 15.71 0.33
N GLN A 236 1.72 15.59 1.26
CA GLN A 236 0.56 16.48 1.34
C GLN A 236 0.93 17.76 2.09
N ILE A 237 0.49 18.90 1.57
CA ILE A 237 0.73 20.20 2.21
C ILE A 237 -0.07 20.30 3.50
N ILE A 238 0.62 20.50 4.62
CA ILE A 238 0.03 20.80 5.92
C ILE A 238 0.34 22.24 6.31
N LYS A 239 -0.70 22.94 6.78
CA LYS A 239 -0.59 24.28 7.37
C LYS A 239 -0.81 24.16 8.87
N LEU A 240 0.26 24.38 9.63
CA LEU A 240 0.25 24.36 11.09
C LEU A 240 -0.30 25.68 11.62
N SER A 241 -1.14 25.58 12.64
CA SER A 241 -1.44 26.71 13.52
C SER A 241 -0.22 27.10 14.36
N ASP A 242 -0.28 28.26 15.01
CA ASP A 242 0.80 28.74 15.87
C ASP A 242 1.04 27.79 17.05
N ALA A 243 -0.03 27.33 17.69
CA ALA A 243 0.03 26.35 18.77
C ALA A 243 0.61 24.98 18.32
N GLU A 244 0.23 24.51 17.12
CA GLU A 244 0.75 23.26 16.55
C GLU A 244 2.26 23.38 16.24
N PHE A 245 2.67 24.50 15.66
CA PHE A 245 4.07 24.76 15.34
C PHE A 245 4.94 24.85 16.60
N GLU A 246 4.52 25.63 17.60
CA GLU A 246 5.24 25.76 18.87
C GLU A 246 5.35 24.42 19.63
N PHE A 247 4.28 23.61 19.61
CA PHE A 247 4.29 22.25 20.16
C PHE A 247 5.30 21.35 19.44
N MET A 248 5.26 21.32 18.10
CA MET A 248 6.17 20.52 17.28
C MET A 248 7.63 20.93 17.48
N GLN A 249 7.94 22.21 17.69
CA GLN A 249 9.30 22.69 17.98
C GLN A 249 9.88 22.10 19.28
N LYS A 250 9.03 21.64 20.20
CA LYS A 250 9.41 21.02 21.47
C LYS A 250 9.42 19.48 21.42
N CYS A 251 9.01 18.86 20.32
CA CYS A 251 8.97 17.40 20.14
C CYS A 251 10.35 16.85 19.74
N ASN A 252 11.27 16.76 20.71
CA ASN A 252 12.66 16.38 20.49
C ASN A 252 12.99 14.93 20.87
N GLY A 253 12.00 14.12 21.29
CA GLY A 253 12.24 12.76 21.77
C GLY A 253 12.69 12.65 23.22
N ASP A 254 12.76 13.75 23.98
CA ASP A 254 13.21 13.75 25.39
C ASP A 254 12.09 14.11 26.38
N ALA A 255 11.20 15.03 26.02
CA ALA A 255 10.15 15.55 26.90
C ALA A 255 8.82 14.83 26.70
N LYS A 256 8.06 14.58 27.78
CA LYS A 256 6.72 14.00 27.69
C LYS A 256 5.70 15.00 27.16
N ILE A 257 4.64 14.51 26.52
CA ILE A 257 3.50 15.33 26.08
C ILE A 257 2.94 16.16 27.25
N ALA A 258 2.82 15.57 28.45
CA ALA A 258 2.34 16.28 29.65
C ALA A 258 3.14 17.55 30.00
N ASP A 259 4.44 17.58 29.69
CA ASP A 259 5.30 18.71 30.01
C ASP A 259 5.38 19.72 28.88
N ILE A 260 5.27 19.26 27.63
CA ILE A 260 5.21 20.14 26.46
C ILE A 260 3.91 20.94 26.46
N ILE A 261 2.76 20.29 26.70
CA ILE A 261 1.44 20.96 26.72
C ILE A 261 1.39 22.09 27.76
N LYS A 262 2.03 21.95 28.91
CA LYS A 262 2.09 23.02 29.93
C LYS A 262 2.82 24.28 29.45
N GLN A 263 3.61 24.17 28.39
CA GLN A 263 4.44 25.24 27.83
C GLN A 263 3.91 25.77 26.50
N THR A 264 2.77 25.27 26.01
CA THR A 264 2.20 25.59 24.70
C THR A 264 0.69 25.74 24.82
N GLU A 265 0.05 26.41 23.86
CA GLU A 265 -1.41 26.55 23.86
C GLU A 265 -2.16 25.34 23.26
N LEU A 266 -1.45 24.29 22.83
CA LEU A 266 -2.04 23.11 22.20
C LEU A 266 -2.67 22.15 23.22
N ASP A 267 -3.93 21.76 23.01
CA ASP A 267 -4.62 20.75 23.81
C ASP A 267 -4.39 19.32 23.30
N LEU A 268 -4.88 18.31 24.04
CA LEU A 268 -4.72 16.90 23.65
C LEU A 268 -5.44 16.56 22.34
N ASN A 269 -6.50 17.27 21.96
CA ASN A 269 -7.16 17.08 20.68
C ASN A 269 -6.27 17.56 19.52
N GLY A 270 -5.58 18.68 19.71
CA GLY A 270 -4.54 19.17 18.82
C GLY A 270 -3.40 18.17 18.67
N VAL A 271 -2.91 17.59 19.77
CA VAL A 271 -1.88 16.54 19.71
C VAL A 271 -2.36 15.32 18.92
N ARG A 272 -3.59 14.84 19.17
CA ARG A 272 -4.18 13.73 18.40
C ARG A 272 -4.35 14.05 16.93
N LYS A 273 -4.65 15.31 16.58
CA LYS A 273 -4.68 15.76 15.19
C LYS A 273 -3.30 15.64 14.53
N LEU A 274 -2.23 16.06 15.20
CA LEU A 274 -0.86 15.93 14.70
C LEU A 274 -0.46 14.45 14.49
N ILE A 275 -0.83 13.58 15.43
CA ILE A 275 -0.62 12.11 15.33
C ILE A 275 -1.41 11.52 14.16
N LYS A 276 -2.69 11.89 14.01
CA LYS A 276 -3.54 11.45 12.90
C LYS A 276 -3.00 11.88 11.54
N GLN A 277 -2.35 13.05 11.49
CA GLN A 277 -1.65 13.56 10.30
C GLN A 277 -0.24 12.95 10.12
N GLN A 278 0.16 12.03 11.00
CA GLN A 278 1.47 11.36 10.99
C GLN A 278 2.64 12.36 11.05
N LEU A 279 2.47 13.46 11.79
CA LEU A 279 3.52 14.47 11.98
C LEU A 279 4.42 14.15 13.18
N LEU A 280 3.96 13.29 14.08
CA LEU A 280 4.64 12.88 15.29
C LEU A 280 4.71 11.35 15.35
N LEU A 281 5.83 10.83 15.83
CA LEU A 281 5.94 9.47 16.35
C LEU A 281 5.95 9.53 17.88
N LEU A 282 5.34 8.54 18.52
CA LEU A 282 5.21 8.50 19.98
C LEU A 282 5.91 7.26 20.53
N THR A 283 6.77 7.47 21.51
CA THR A 283 7.33 6.40 22.34
C THR A 283 6.49 6.27 23.62
N PRO A 284 5.90 5.10 23.90
CA PRO A 284 5.16 4.86 25.14
C PRO A 284 6.09 4.76 26.34
N GLU A 285 5.56 5.08 27.52
CA GLU A 285 6.23 4.79 28.79
C GLU A 285 5.91 3.34 29.21
N TYR A 286 6.96 2.57 29.52
CA TYR A 286 6.86 1.16 29.95
C TYR A 286 6.70 1.02 31.46
#